data_AF-A0A1W1EK16-F1
#
_entry.id   AF-A0A1W1EK16-F1
#
_cell.length_a   1.000
_cell.length_b   1.000
_cell.length_c   1.000
_cell.angle_alpha   90.00
_cell.angle_beta   90.00
_cell.angle_gamma   90.00
#
_symmetry.space_group_name_H-M   'P 1'
#
loop_
_entity.id
_entity.type
_entity.pdbx_description
1 polymer ?
#
loop_
_entity_poly.entity_id
_entity_poly.type
_entity_poly.pdbx_seq_one_letter_code
_entity_poly.pdbx_strand_id
1 'polypeptide(L)'
;MNKIYKITLIVFIFLVGCDNNPYYSEIKKSSIDGMGQTYLYVDSYPVSNIDYECGYLDMAKSGENGEFLYEFGSSCRFYLNDKELFSIDASSLKDGTIHTITNQSIIDKLYDADKNKNPNKIVI
;
A
#
# COMPACT_ATOMS: atom_id res chain seq x y z
N MET A 1 16.33 -41.45 -44.25
CA MET A 1 15.40 -40.42 -44.78
C MET A 1 15.25 -39.35 -43.71
N ASN A 2 15.73 -38.15 -44.02
CA ASN A 2 15.71 -36.96 -43.17
C ASN A 2 14.28 -36.43 -42.99
N LYS A 3 13.88 -36.13 -41.74
CA LYS A 3 12.99 -35.01 -41.46
C LYS A 3 13.41 -34.34 -40.15
N ILE A 4 14.15 -33.24 -40.31
CA ILE A 4 14.53 -32.28 -39.28
C ILE A 4 13.30 -31.42 -39.01
N TYR A 5 12.76 -31.49 -37.80
CA TYR A 5 11.71 -30.57 -37.36
C TYR A 5 12.39 -29.32 -36.80
N LYS A 6 12.32 -28.22 -37.55
CA LYS A 6 12.75 -26.89 -37.11
C LYS A 6 11.76 -26.39 -36.06
N ILE A 7 12.15 -26.42 -34.80
CA ILE A 7 11.44 -25.71 -33.72
C ILE A 7 11.96 -24.27 -33.75
N THR A 8 11.23 -23.39 -34.42
CA THR A 8 11.48 -21.94 -34.34
C THR A 8 10.80 -21.42 -33.08
N LEU A 9 11.58 -21.30 -32.01
CA LEU A 9 11.22 -20.64 -30.76
C LEU A 9 11.09 -19.13 -31.03
N ILE A 10 9.86 -18.63 -31.15
CA ILE A 10 9.59 -17.19 -31.15
C ILE A 10 9.56 -16.75 -29.68
N VAL A 11 10.67 -16.22 -29.20
CA VAL A 11 10.74 -15.52 -27.91
C VAL A 11 10.16 -14.12 -28.13
N PHE A 12 8.89 -13.93 -27.78
CA PHE A 12 8.30 -12.61 -27.63
C PHE A 12 8.80 -12.01 -26.31
N ILE A 13 9.91 -11.28 -26.36
CA ILE A 13 10.36 -10.44 -25.25
C ILE A 13 9.40 -9.24 -25.22
N PHE A 14 8.37 -9.31 -24.38
CA PHE A 14 7.62 -8.13 -23.98
C PHE A 14 8.53 -7.26 -23.11
N LEU A 15 9.18 -6.29 -23.75
CA LEU A 15 9.65 -5.08 -23.09
C LEU A 15 8.41 -4.26 -22.69
N VAL A 16 7.83 -4.60 -21.53
CA VAL A 16 7.01 -3.64 -20.78
C VAL A 16 7.93 -2.97 -19.78
N GLY A 17 7.97 -1.64 -19.89
CA GLY A 17 8.93 -0.77 -19.22
C GLY A 17 9.01 -1.03 -17.73
N CYS A 18 10.25 -1.18 -17.26
CA CYS A 18 10.60 -0.94 -15.88
C CYS A 18 10.41 0.55 -15.58
N ASP A 19 9.23 0.94 -15.12
CA ASP A 19 9.07 2.09 -14.23
C ASP A 19 9.58 1.68 -12.83
N ASN A 20 10.89 1.39 -12.75
CA ASN A 20 11.56 1.09 -11.50
C ASN A 20 11.86 2.42 -10.80
N ASN A 21 10.82 3.08 -10.30
CA ASN A 21 11.01 4.06 -9.25
C ASN A 21 11.40 3.30 -7.98
N PRO A 22 12.67 3.35 -7.50
CA PRO A 22 13.09 2.58 -6.34
C PRO A 22 12.34 2.95 -5.06
N TYR A 23 11.61 4.08 -5.07
CA TYR A 23 10.78 4.53 -3.96
C TYR A 23 9.52 3.66 -3.76
N TYR A 24 9.06 2.94 -4.79
CA TYR A 24 7.79 2.19 -4.75
C TYR A 24 7.99 0.79 -5.31
N SER A 25 8.24 -0.17 -4.41
CA SER A 25 8.21 -1.61 -4.74
C SER A 25 6.88 -1.99 -5.38
N GLU A 26 6.86 -3.08 -6.16
CA GLU A 26 5.65 -3.57 -6.83
C GLU A 26 4.45 -3.66 -5.89
N ILE A 27 3.48 -2.77 -6.11
CA ILE A 27 2.25 -2.67 -5.32
C ILE A 27 1.34 -3.82 -5.73
N LYS A 28 0.97 -4.67 -4.76
CA LYS A 28 0.10 -5.83 -5.01
C LYS A 28 -1.36 -5.49 -4.75
N LYS A 29 -2.22 -6.03 -5.61
CA LYS A 29 -3.67 -5.99 -5.46
C LYS A 29 -4.17 -7.08 -4.51
N SER A 30 -5.32 -6.84 -3.89
CA SER A 30 -6.01 -7.86 -3.11
C SER A 30 -6.44 -9.03 -4.01
N SER A 31 -6.33 -10.26 -3.49
CA SER A 31 -6.90 -11.47 -4.11
C SER A 31 -8.24 -11.89 -3.50
N ILE A 32 -8.72 -11.14 -2.51
CA ILE A 32 -9.94 -11.44 -1.76
C ILE A 32 -11.12 -10.73 -2.43
N ASP A 33 -12.18 -11.48 -2.76
CA ASP A 33 -13.38 -10.93 -3.36
C ASP A 33 -14.07 -9.92 -2.42
N GLY A 34 -14.61 -8.84 -3.00
CA GLY A 34 -15.20 -7.73 -2.22
C GLY A 34 -14.18 -6.81 -1.53
N MET A 35 -12.88 -7.07 -1.64
CA MET A 35 -11.82 -6.34 -0.93
C MET A 35 -10.79 -5.74 -1.87
N GLY A 36 -10.35 -4.52 -1.57
CA GLY A 36 -9.16 -3.92 -2.14
C GLY A 36 -7.98 -3.93 -1.15
N GLN A 37 -6.77 -3.81 -1.69
CA GLN A 37 -5.56 -3.58 -0.92
C GLN A 37 -4.93 -2.27 -1.40
N THR A 38 -4.64 -1.36 -0.48
CA THR A 38 -3.90 -0.13 -0.76
C THR A 38 -2.81 0.07 0.28
N TYR A 39 -2.04 1.15 0.16
CA TYR A 39 -0.75 1.31 0.81
C TYR A 39 -0.62 2.73 1.32
N LEU A 40 -0.35 2.89 2.61
CA LEU A 40 -0.30 4.17 3.28
C LEU A 40 1.15 4.64 3.45
N TYR A 41 1.49 5.82 2.91
CA TYR A 41 2.85 6.34 2.87
C TYR A 41 2.93 7.81 3.31
N VAL A 42 4.05 8.18 3.91
CA VAL A 42 4.52 9.57 4.04
C VAL A 42 5.79 9.68 3.22
N ASP A 43 5.79 10.48 2.16
CA ASP A 43 6.86 10.51 1.16
C ASP A 43 7.25 9.10 0.67
N SER A 44 8.43 8.62 1.05
CA SER A 44 8.99 7.31 0.69
C SER A 44 8.91 6.28 1.81
N TYR A 45 8.20 6.59 2.91
CA TYR A 45 8.16 5.76 4.11
C TYR A 45 6.78 5.16 4.33
N PRO A 46 6.69 3.83 4.46
CA PRO A 46 5.42 3.16 4.74
C PRO A 46 4.95 3.48 6.15
N VAL A 47 3.65 3.76 6.31
CA VAL A 47 3.01 3.88 7.62
C VAL A 47 2.54 2.50 8.05
N SER A 48 3.41 1.79 8.75
CA SER A 48 3.14 0.47 9.31
C SER A 48 2.44 0.55 10.67
N ASN A 49 1.80 -0.57 11.07
CA ASN A 49 1.19 -0.88 12.37
C ASN A 49 0.28 0.22 12.99
N ILE A 50 -0.25 1.09 12.11
CA ILE A 50 -1.35 2.00 12.43
C ILE A 50 -2.67 1.22 12.48
N ASP A 51 -3.49 1.50 13.49
CA ASP A 51 -4.81 0.91 13.62
C ASP A 51 -5.76 1.56 12.61
N TYR A 52 -6.61 0.76 11.96
CA TYR A 52 -7.58 1.25 11.00
C TYR A 52 -8.88 0.48 11.03
N GLU A 53 -9.94 1.15 10.58
CA GLU A 53 -11.24 0.56 10.31
C GLU A 53 -11.63 0.83 8.86
N CYS A 54 -11.99 -0.22 8.12
CA CYS A 54 -12.43 -0.13 6.73
C CYS A 54 -13.59 -1.09 6.47
N GLY A 55 -14.82 -0.61 6.63
CA GLY A 55 -16.01 -1.46 6.52
C GLY A 55 -16.09 -2.46 7.67
N TYR A 56 -16.16 -3.76 7.36
CA TYR A 56 -16.18 -4.83 8.38
C TYR A 56 -14.81 -5.11 9.03
N LEU A 57 -13.72 -4.53 8.51
CA LEU A 57 -12.42 -4.61 9.15
C LEU A 57 -12.39 -3.62 10.33
N ASP A 58 -12.57 -4.14 11.54
CA ASP A 58 -12.56 -3.36 12.77
C ASP A 58 -11.19 -3.45 13.46
N MET A 59 -10.57 -2.30 13.72
CA MET A 59 -9.27 -2.17 14.40
C MET A 59 -8.18 -3.10 13.85
N ALA A 60 -8.13 -3.26 12.52
CA ALA A 60 -7.04 -3.96 11.84
C ALA A 60 -5.77 -3.09 11.84
N LYS A 61 -4.61 -3.70 11.60
CA LYS A 61 -3.31 -3.01 11.60
C LYS A 61 -2.70 -2.99 10.22
N SER A 62 -2.14 -1.86 9.80
CA SER A 62 -1.40 -1.81 8.54
C SER A 62 -0.14 -2.67 8.63
N GLY A 63 0.23 -3.30 7.53
CA GLY A 63 1.41 -4.15 7.44
C GLY A 63 2.71 -3.36 7.40
N GLU A 64 3.83 -4.08 7.39
CA GLU A 64 5.18 -3.48 7.46
C GLU A 64 5.51 -2.59 6.25
N ASN A 65 4.86 -2.81 5.11
CA ASN A 65 5.00 -2.00 3.90
C ASN A 65 3.87 -0.98 3.76
N GLY A 66 3.15 -0.70 4.85
CA GLY A 66 2.04 0.24 4.90
C GLY A 66 0.78 -0.30 4.24
N GLU A 67 0.75 -1.59 3.88
CA GLU A 67 -0.42 -2.20 3.26
C GLU A 67 -1.61 -2.25 4.24
N PHE A 68 -2.80 -1.92 3.74
CA PHE A 68 -4.05 -2.12 4.46
C PHE A 68 -5.13 -2.61 3.50
N LEU A 69 -6.01 -3.45 4.03
CA LEU A 69 -7.16 -3.96 3.29
C LEU A 69 -8.36 -3.04 3.52
N TYR A 70 -9.26 -3.00 2.54
CA TYR A 70 -10.51 -2.26 2.67
C TYR A 70 -11.62 -2.95 1.90
N GLU A 71 -12.84 -2.90 2.46
CA GLU A 71 -14.04 -3.34 1.75
C GLU A 71 -14.38 -2.35 0.62
N PHE A 72 -14.67 -2.86 -0.58
CA PHE A 72 -15.04 -2.01 -1.70
C PHE A 72 -16.29 -1.17 -1.37
N GLY A 73 -16.17 0.14 -1.53
CA GLY A 73 -17.26 1.09 -1.24
C GLY A 73 -17.28 1.62 0.19
N SER A 74 -16.41 1.12 1.07
CA SER A 74 -16.27 1.60 2.44
C SER A 74 -15.15 2.64 2.55
N SER A 75 -15.38 3.69 3.37
CA SER A 75 -14.32 4.61 3.78
C SER A 75 -13.44 3.97 4.85
N CYS A 76 -12.22 4.45 4.98
CA CYS A 76 -11.26 4.00 5.98
C CYS A 76 -10.98 5.08 7.02
N ARG A 77 -10.95 4.71 8.30
CA ARG A 77 -10.54 5.58 9.41
C ARG A 77 -9.25 5.04 10.02
N PHE A 78 -8.31 5.91 10.32
CA PHE A 78 -7.00 5.55 10.87
C PHE A 78 -6.85 6.16 12.26
N TYR A 79 -6.26 5.39 13.16
CA TYR A 79 -6.23 5.68 14.57
C TYR A 79 -4.81 5.58 15.10
N LEU A 80 -4.50 6.46 16.05
CA LEU A 80 -3.23 6.49 16.75
C LEU A 80 -3.52 6.64 18.24
N ASN A 81 -3.13 5.64 19.05
CA ASN A 81 -3.44 5.57 20.48
C ASN A 81 -4.95 5.73 20.76
N ASP A 82 -5.78 4.91 20.10
CA ASP A 82 -7.25 4.88 20.24
C ASP A 82 -7.97 6.19 19.85
N LYS A 83 -7.28 7.11 19.17
CA LYS A 83 -7.86 8.37 18.68
C LYS A 83 -7.78 8.42 17.18
N GLU A 84 -8.89 8.78 16.54
CA GLU A 84 -8.93 9.00 15.10
C GLU A 84 -7.90 10.09 14.71
N LEU A 85 -7.02 9.73 13.79
CA LEU A 85 -5.99 10.61 13.26
C LEU A 85 -6.47 11.26 11.95
N PHE A 86 -7.03 10.46 11.05
CA PHE A 86 -7.60 10.88 9.77
C PHE A 86 -8.46 9.79 9.13
N SER A 87 -9.15 10.14 8.04
CA SER A 87 -9.93 9.21 7.23
C SER A 87 -9.62 9.33 5.73
N ILE A 88 -9.85 8.26 4.99
CA ILE A 88 -9.78 8.21 3.52
C ILE A 88 -11.18 7.81 3.02
N ASP A 89 -11.76 8.64 2.17
CA ASP A 89 -13.06 8.35 1.56
C ASP A 89 -12.99 7.16 0.60
N ALA A 90 -14.06 6.37 0.54
CA ALA A 90 -14.20 5.24 -0.38
C ALA A 90 -13.84 5.57 -1.84
N SER A 91 -14.19 6.78 -2.29
CA SER A 91 -13.91 7.28 -3.65
C SER A 91 -12.42 7.50 -3.93
N SER A 92 -11.61 7.68 -2.89
CA SER A 92 -10.16 7.88 -2.97
C SER A 92 -9.38 6.57 -2.90
N LEU A 93 -10.02 5.47 -2.50
CA LEU A 93 -9.38 4.16 -2.37
C LEU A 93 -9.35 3.45 -3.72
N LYS A 94 -8.16 2.99 -4.12
CA LYS A 94 -7.96 2.22 -5.35
C LYS A 94 -7.04 1.04 -5.08
N ASP A 95 -7.47 -0.12 -5.55
CA ASP A 95 -6.79 -1.39 -5.31
C ASP A 95 -5.45 -1.42 -6.06
N GLY A 96 -4.40 -1.79 -5.33
CA GLY A 96 -3.02 -1.79 -5.79
C GLY A 96 -2.43 -0.39 -5.98
N THR A 97 -2.91 0.63 -5.27
CA THR A 97 -2.33 1.99 -5.33
C THR A 97 -1.80 2.47 -3.98
N ILE A 98 -0.98 3.53 -4.01
CA ILE A 98 -0.47 4.21 -2.83
C ILE A 98 -1.32 5.45 -2.52
N HIS A 99 -1.67 5.58 -1.25
CA HIS A 99 -2.21 6.79 -0.66
C HIS A 99 -1.09 7.51 0.12
N THR A 100 -0.67 8.67 -0.39
CA THR A 100 0.34 9.50 0.26
C THR A 100 -0.32 10.52 1.19
N ILE A 101 0.02 10.48 2.47
CA ILE A 101 -0.35 11.48 3.44
C ILE A 101 0.51 12.72 3.21
N THR A 102 -0.14 13.85 2.90
CA THR A 102 0.53 15.14 2.61
C THR A 102 0.23 16.21 3.66
N ASN A 103 -0.67 15.94 4.61
CA ASN A 103 -1.01 16.89 5.66
C ASN A 103 0.08 16.91 6.74
N GLN A 104 0.78 18.03 6.85
CA GLN A 104 1.90 18.20 7.79
C GLN A 104 1.50 17.91 9.25
N SER A 105 0.30 18.28 9.69
CA SER A 105 -0.14 18.02 11.07
C SER A 105 -0.32 16.53 11.37
N ILE A 106 -0.72 15.73 10.37
CA ILE A 106 -0.82 14.27 10.51
C ILE A 106 0.59 13.67 10.51
N ILE A 107 1.45 14.13 9.60
CA ILE A 107 2.84 13.70 9.48
C ILE A 107 3.60 13.94 10.79
N ASP A 108 3.48 15.13 11.38
CA ASP A 108 4.13 15.46 12.65
C ASP A 108 3.67 14.55 13.79
N LYS A 109 2.37 14.21 13.84
CA LYS A 109 1.83 13.27 14.84
C LYS A 109 2.36 11.85 14.66
N LEU A 110 2.50 11.38 13.42
CA LEU A 110 3.10 10.09 13.12
C LEU A 110 4.59 10.07 13.53
N TYR A 111 5.35 11.12 13.20
CA TYR A 111 6.74 11.25 13.64
C TYR A 111 6.88 11.32 15.17
N ASP A 112 6.00 12.05 15.85
CA ASP A 112 6.02 12.15 17.31
C ASP A 112 5.64 10.83 18.00
N ALA A 113 4.78 10.01 17.39
CA ALA A 113 4.50 8.67 17.88
C ALA A 113 5.65 7.70 17.61
N ASP A 114 6.42 7.93 16.54
CA ASP A 114 7.58 7.12 16.20
C ASP A 114 8.91 7.64 16.76
N LYS A 115 8.89 8.62 17.68
CA LYS A 115 10.06 9.36 18.17
C LYS A 115 11.17 8.52 18.82
N ASN A 116 10.93 7.24 19.05
CA ASN A 116 11.90 6.26 19.56
C ASN A 116 12.54 5.38 18.46
N LYS A 117 12.09 5.48 17.21
CA LYS A 117 12.68 4.86 16.04
C LYS A 117 13.24 5.97 15.13
N ASN A 118 14.16 5.59 14.24
CA ASN A 118 14.95 6.49 13.39
C ASN A 118 14.14 7.68 12.83
N PRO A 119 14.56 8.96 12.99
CA PRO A 119 13.80 10.14 12.56
C PRO A 119 13.52 10.22 11.05
N ASN A 120 14.20 9.40 10.25
CA ASN A 120 14.02 9.27 8.81
C ASN A 120 13.27 7.98 8.43
N LYS A 121 12.49 7.40 9.34
CA LYS A 121 11.68 6.22 9.06
C LYS A 121 10.43 6.39 9.88
N ILE A 122 9.26 6.30 9.26
CA ILE A 122 8.04 6.09 10.05
C ILE A 122 7.83 4.58 10.13
N VAL A 123 7.83 4.03 11.35
CA VAL A 123 7.43 2.66 11.67
C VAL A 123 6.72 2.68 13.01
N ILE A 124 5.41 2.87 13.07
CA ILE A 124 4.70 2.72 14.34
C ILE A 124 4.21 1.30 14.45
#